data_AF-A0A642KS64-F1
#
_entry.id   AF-A0A642KS64-F1
#
_cell.length_a   1.000
_cell.length_b   1.000
_cell.length_c   1.000
_cell.angle_alpha   90.00
_cell.angle_beta   90.00
_cell.angle_gamma   90.00
#
_symmetry.space_group_name_H-M   'P 1'
#
loop_
_entity.id
_entity.type
_entity.pdbx_description
1 polymer ?
#
loop_
_entity_poly.entity_id
_entity_poly.type
_entity_poly.pdbx_seq_one_letter_code
_entity_poly.pdbx_strand_id
1 'polypeptide(L)'
;MKRVYPGFTFPGGEIARCTVTSCVRSLESNGQPDVERMVNFCVCQVHALSRFGESYGARWNVSHSFGKRAIRRFAESKREIRYYEDRWLRKNELNRELLCELIRDRSHHPQAKFIYPQYEDGTKKRLLGTTLGYYICGASTLLWTPFSPVCASCPKAAACEHRTRLIYPELYRIRVEEFKASGQ
;
A
#
# COMPACT_ATOMS: atom_id res chain seq x y z
N MET A 1 0.44 7.93 -18.69
CA MET A 1 0.60 6.46 -18.53
C MET A 1 0.18 5.79 -19.83
N LYS A 2 1.02 4.92 -20.40
CA LYS A 2 0.70 4.19 -21.63
C LYS A 2 -0.42 3.19 -21.36
N ARG A 3 -1.45 3.21 -22.20
CA ARG A 3 -2.56 2.26 -22.15
C ARG A 3 -2.38 1.28 -23.30
N VAL A 4 -2.57 0.00 -23.02
CA VAL A 4 -2.56 -1.06 -24.05
C VAL A 4 -3.66 -0.82 -25.08
N TYR A 5 -4.83 -0.35 -24.62
CA TYR A 5 -5.97 0.04 -25.45
C TYR A 5 -6.32 1.52 -25.17
N PRO A 6 -5.85 2.48 -25.99
CA PRO A 6 -6.02 3.91 -25.72
C PRO A 6 -7.47 4.37 -25.58
N GLY A 7 -8.39 3.79 -26.37
CA GLY A 7 -9.83 4.11 -26.37
C GLY A 7 -10.68 3.29 -25.41
N PHE A 8 -10.08 2.37 -24.63
CA PHE A 8 -10.85 1.56 -23.69
C PHE A 8 -11.30 2.40 -22.49
N THR A 9 -12.60 2.33 -22.19
CA THR A 9 -13.20 2.92 -21.00
C THR A 9 -13.89 1.82 -20.20
N PHE A 10 -13.57 1.74 -18.90
CA PHE A 10 -14.21 0.77 -18.03
C PHE A 10 -15.69 1.14 -17.83
N PRO A 11 -16.63 0.19 -18.02
CA PRO A 11 -18.05 0.48 -17.89
C PRO A 11 -18.38 0.87 -16.45
N GLY A 12 -19.07 1.98 -16.29
CA GLY A 12 -19.64 2.39 -15.01
C GLY A 12 -20.90 1.58 -14.66
N GLY A 13 -21.47 1.89 -13.50
CA GLY A 13 -22.75 1.33 -13.05
C GLY A 13 -22.63 0.24 -11.99
N GLU A 14 -23.76 -0.02 -11.34
CA GLU A 14 -23.83 -0.87 -10.14
C GLU A 14 -23.48 -2.33 -10.43
N ILE A 15 -23.88 -2.85 -11.58
CA ILE A 15 -23.59 -4.24 -11.99
C ILE A 15 -22.07 -4.45 -12.15
N ALA A 16 -21.37 -3.49 -12.77
CA ALA A 16 -19.92 -3.54 -12.93
C ALA A 16 -19.22 -3.51 -11.57
N ARG A 17 -19.66 -2.60 -10.69
CA ARG A 17 -19.15 -2.47 -9.32
C ARG A 17 -19.35 -3.74 -8.50
N CYS A 18 -20.54 -4.31 -8.51
CA CYS A 18 -20.86 -5.57 -7.82
C CYS A 18 -20.05 -6.75 -8.35
N THR A 19 -19.88 -6.85 -9.66
CA THR A 19 -19.09 -7.93 -10.28
C THR A 19 -17.62 -7.85 -9.88
N VAL A 20 -17.02 -6.64 -9.95
CA VAL A 20 -15.63 -6.43 -9.52
C VAL A 20 -15.49 -6.69 -8.01
N THR A 21 -16.42 -6.21 -7.19
CA THR A 21 -16.41 -6.43 -5.74
C THR A 21 -16.45 -7.92 -5.39
N SER A 22 -17.32 -8.69 -6.06
CA SER A 22 -17.38 -10.14 -5.88
C SER A 22 -16.09 -10.85 -6.31
N CYS A 23 -15.45 -10.37 -7.38
CA CYS A 23 -14.18 -10.89 -7.85
C CYS A 23 -13.05 -10.61 -6.85
N VAL A 24 -12.95 -9.38 -6.34
CA VAL A 24 -11.92 -8.99 -5.35
C VAL A 24 -12.05 -9.83 -4.08
N ARG A 25 -13.26 -9.99 -3.54
CA ARG A 25 -13.53 -10.87 -2.39
C ARG A 25 -13.09 -12.32 -2.61
N SER A 26 -13.15 -12.80 -3.85
CA SER A 26 -12.70 -14.16 -4.20
C SER A 26 -11.18 -14.29 -4.34
N LEU A 27 -10.47 -13.17 -4.50
CA LEU A 27 -9.01 -13.12 -4.60
C LEU A 27 -8.34 -12.86 -3.25
N GLU A 28 -9.06 -12.32 -2.27
CA GLU A 28 -8.56 -12.10 -0.90
C GLU A 28 -8.28 -13.44 -0.20
N SER A 29 -7.03 -13.64 0.24
CA SER A 29 -6.63 -14.91 0.87
C SER A 29 -6.87 -14.95 2.38
N ASN A 30 -7.02 -13.79 3.04
CA ASN A 30 -7.15 -13.64 4.50
C ASN A 30 -7.91 -12.34 4.89
N GLY A 31 -8.84 -11.87 4.04
CA GLY A 31 -9.57 -10.60 4.27
C GLY A 31 -8.76 -9.33 4.05
N GLN A 32 -7.57 -9.42 3.46
CA GLN A 32 -6.78 -8.29 3.00
C GLN A 32 -6.52 -8.41 1.49
N PRO A 33 -6.73 -7.32 0.71
CA PRO A 33 -6.41 -7.30 -0.71
C PRO A 33 -4.90 -7.32 -0.90
N ASP A 34 -4.36 -8.47 -1.32
CA ASP A 34 -2.98 -8.57 -1.77
C ASP A 34 -2.83 -7.86 -3.12
N VAL A 35 -2.19 -6.68 -3.08
CA VAL A 35 -1.90 -5.84 -4.26
C VAL A 35 -1.23 -6.64 -5.36
N GLU A 36 -0.29 -7.51 -5.02
CA GLU A 36 0.41 -8.32 -6.02
C GLU A 36 -0.54 -9.32 -6.68
N ARG A 37 -1.40 -9.97 -5.90
CA ARG A 37 -2.40 -10.92 -6.42
C ARG A 37 -3.43 -10.22 -7.31
N MET A 38 -3.85 -9.00 -6.97
CA MET A 38 -4.75 -8.20 -7.81
C MET A 38 -4.09 -7.84 -9.14
N VAL A 39 -2.85 -7.36 -9.12
CA VAL A 39 -2.09 -7.07 -10.36
C VAL A 39 -1.90 -8.33 -11.19
N ASN A 40 -1.52 -9.45 -10.56
CA ASN A 40 -1.33 -10.71 -11.25
C ASN A 40 -2.60 -11.20 -11.93
N PHE A 41 -3.74 -11.07 -11.26
CA PHE A 41 -5.04 -11.38 -11.84
C PHE A 41 -5.33 -10.50 -13.06
N CYS A 42 -5.21 -9.18 -12.93
CA CYS A 42 -5.46 -8.24 -14.03
C CYS A 42 -4.55 -8.51 -15.24
N VAL A 43 -3.25 -8.74 -15.01
CA VAL A 43 -2.30 -9.09 -16.08
C VAL A 43 -2.71 -10.39 -16.78
N CYS A 44 -3.09 -11.43 -16.03
CA CYS A 44 -3.56 -12.69 -16.59
C CYS A 44 -4.78 -12.49 -17.50
N GLN A 45 -5.74 -11.66 -17.09
CA GLN A 45 -6.92 -11.38 -17.91
C GLN A 45 -6.58 -10.56 -19.15
N VAL A 46 -5.79 -9.50 -19.02
CA VAL A 46 -5.44 -8.63 -20.15
C VAL A 46 -4.57 -9.37 -21.17
N HIS A 47 -3.62 -10.19 -20.72
CA HIS A 47 -2.81 -11.03 -21.61
C HIS A 47 -3.63 -12.13 -22.30
N ALA A 48 -4.61 -12.72 -21.61
CA ALA A 48 -5.57 -13.61 -22.27
C ALA A 48 -6.39 -12.86 -23.33
N LEU A 49 -6.78 -11.62 -23.02
CA LEU A 49 -7.54 -10.76 -23.94
C LEU A 49 -6.72 -10.31 -25.15
N SER A 50 -5.42 -10.06 -25.00
CA SER A 50 -4.55 -9.63 -26.10
C SER A 50 -4.36 -10.67 -27.20
N ARG A 51 -4.82 -11.91 -26.97
CA ARG A 51 -4.86 -12.97 -27.99
C ARG A 51 -6.10 -12.87 -28.88
N PHE A 52 -7.12 -12.14 -28.44
CA PHE A 52 -8.28 -11.83 -29.26
C PHE A 52 -8.00 -10.51 -29.99
N GLY A 53 -8.36 -10.45 -31.27
CA GLY A 53 -8.15 -9.25 -32.08
C GLY A 53 -8.95 -8.05 -31.61
N GLU A 54 -8.70 -6.88 -32.20
CA GLU A 54 -9.30 -5.59 -31.82
C GLU A 54 -10.85 -5.60 -31.85
N SER A 55 -11.45 -6.44 -32.70
CA SER A 55 -12.91 -6.64 -32.80
C SER A 55 -13.54 -7.20 -31.52
N TYR A 56 -12.75 -7.84 -30.64
CA TYR A 56 -13.22 -8.34 -29.35
C TYR A 56 -13.51 -7.22 -28.35
N GLY A 57 -12.85 -6.06 -28.50
CA GLY A 57 -13.07 -4.90 -27.62
C GLY A 57 -14.53 -4.43 -27.60
N ALA A 58 -15.20 -4.46 -28.77
CA ALA A 58 -16.61 -4.07 -28.90
C ALA A 58 -17.60 -5.05 -28.22
N ARG A 59 -17.17 -6.30 -27.97
CA ARG A 59 -18.00 -7.35 -27.34
C ARG A 59 -17.63 -7.61 -25.89
N TRP A 60 -16.64 -6.89 -25.37
CA TRP A 60 -16.15 -7.10 -24.03
C TRP A 60 -17.20 -6.63 -23.00
N ASN A 61 -17.39 -7.43 -21.95
CA ASN A 61 -18.15 -7.05 -20.77
C ASN A 61 -17.38 -7.41 -19.50
N VAL A 62 -17.79 -6.83 -18.37
CA VAL A 62 -17.10 -7.00 -17.08
C VAL A 62 -16.98 -8.47 -16.66
N SER A 63 -17.99 -9.29 -16.94
CA SER A 63 -17.99 -10.71 -16.57
C SER A 63 -16.93 -11.55 -17.30
N HIS A 64 -16.45 -11.09 -18.47
CA HIS A 64 -15.39 -11.78 -19.21
C HIS A 64 -14.06 -11.74 -18.46
N SER A 65 -13.79 -10.65 -17.74
CA SER A 65 -12.54 -10.44 -16.99
C SER A 65 -12.69 -10.58 -15.48
N PHE A 66 -13.90 -10.44 -14.93
CA PHE A 66 -14.14 -10.48 -13.47
C PHE A 66 -15.17 -11.53 -13.05
N GLY A 67 -15.64 -12.36 -13.99
CA GLY A 67 -16.56 -13.46 -13.70
C GLY A 67 -15.86 -14.73 -13.22
N LYS A 68 -16.65 -15.74 -12.84
CA LYS A 68 -16.16 -17.04 -12.33
C LYS A 68 -15.16 -17.73 -13.27
N ARG A 69 -15.34 -17.58 -14.59
CA ARG A 69 -14.41 -18.15 -15.60
C ARG A 69 -13.03 -17.50 -15.56
N ALA A 70 -12.96 -16.19 -15.30
CA ALA A 70 -11.70 -15.46 -15.19
C ALA A 70 -10.94 -15.86 -13.92
N ILE A 71 -11.67 -16.03 -12.80
CA ILE A 71 -11.12 -16.52 -11.53
C ILE A 71 -10.56 -17.94 -11.69
N ARG A 72 -11.33 -18.83 -12.32
CA ARG A 72 -10.86 -20.21 -12.60
C ARG A 72 -9.61 -20.23 -13.46
N ARG A 73 -9.57 -19.44 -14.54
CA ARG A 73 -8.38 -19.31 -15.40
C ARG A 73 -7.15 -18.85 -14.62
N PHE A 74 -7.32 -17.90 -13.70
CA PHE A 74 -6.24 -17.42 -12.86
C PHE A 74 -5.75 -18.49 -11.87
N ALA A 75 -6.67 -19.24 -11.25
CA ALA A 75 -6.34 -20.34 -10.36
C ALA A 75 -5.59 -21.49 -11.08
N GLU A 76 -5.91 -21.74 -12.35
CA GLU A 76 -5.26 -22.73 -13.20
C GLU A 76 -3.97 -22.21 -13.88
N SER A 77 -3.62 -20.92 -13.68
CA SER A 77 -2.47 -20.30 -14.34
C SER A 77 -1.14 -20.86 -13.83
N LYS A 78 -0.29 -21.31 -14.75
CA LYS A 78 1.02 -21.89 -14.46
C LYS A 78 2.12 -20.84 -14.43
N ARG A 79 3.21 -21.12 -13.70
CA ARG A 79 4.42 -20.27 -13.65
C ARG A 79 5.02 -19.99 -15.04
N GLU A 80 4.92 -20.95 -15.96
CA GLU A 80 5.39 -20.81 -17.34
C GLU A 80 4.67 -19.68 -18.10
N ILE A 81 3.37 -19.48 -17.83
CA ILE A 81 2.56 -18.44 -18.48
C ILE A 81 3.03 -17.05 -18.00
N ARG A 82 3.46 -16.94 -16.74
CA ARG A 82 3.95 -15.69 -16.14
C ARG A 82 5.13 -15.09 -16.91
N TYR A 83 6.04 -15.93 -17.40
CA TYR A 83 7.16 -15.47 -18.23
C TYR A 83 6.68 -14.78 -19.51
N TYR A 84 5.69 -15.36 -20.20
CA TYR A 84 5.13 -14.78 -21.43
C TYR A 84 4.32 -13.52 -21.15
N GLU A 85 3.58 -13.48 -20.03
CA GLU A 85 2.91 -12.27 -19.56
C GLU A 85 3.90 -11.13 -19.32
N ASP A 86 5.00 -11.39 -18.63
CA ASP A 86 6.02 -10.38 -18.32
C ASP A 86 6.73 -9.88 -19.59
N ARG A 87 7.01 -10.79 -20.53
CA ARG A 87 7.54 -10.43 -21.85
C ARG A 87 6.54 -9.56 -22.63
N TRP A 88 5.25 -9.86 -22.56
CA TRP A 88 4.21 -9.07 -23.20
C TRP A 88 4.03 -7.69 -22.55
N LEU A 89 4.10 -7.60 -21.22
CA LEU A 89 4.08 -6.32 -20.50
C LEU A 89 5.24 -5.42 -20.92
N ARG A 90 6.48 -5.95 -20.95
CA ARG A 90 7.66 -5.19 -21.37
C ARG A 90 7.56 -4.64 -22.79
N LYS A 91 7.00 -5.42 -23.73
CA LYS A 91 6.72 -4.95 -25.10
C LYS A 91 5.74 -3.76 -25.13
N ASN A 92 4.87 -3.66 -24.14
CA ASN A 92 3.92 -2.55 -23.98
C ASN A 92 4.45 -1.46 -23.03
N GLU A 93 5.74 -1.46 -22.67
CA GLU A 93 6.36 -0.53 -21.71
C GLU A 93 5.68 -0.55 -20.32
N LEU A 94 5.21 -1.72 -19.92
CA LEU A 94 4.63 -1.97 -18.60
C LEU A 94 5.48 -3.00 -17.86
N ASN A 95 5.43 -2.95 -16.53
CA ASN A 95 5.97 -4.00 -15.66
C ASN A 95 5.03 -4.16 -14.44
N ARG A 96 5.15 -5.27 -13.72
CA ARG A 96 4.23 -5.58 -12.61
C ARG A 96 4.45 -4.66 -11.42
N GLU A 97 5.70 -4.28 -11.18
CA GLU A 97 6.10 -3.39 -10.10
C GLU A 97 5.39 -2.04 -10.20
N LEU A 98 5.41 -1.43 -11.39
CA LEU A 98 4.70 -0.20 -11.71
C LEU A 98 3.20 -0.34 -11.51
N LEU A 99 2.61 -1.47 -11.94
CA LEU A 99 1.18 -1.73 -11.74
C LEU A 99 0.82 -1.86 -10.25
N CYS A 100 1.68 -2.50 -9.45
CA CYS A 100 1.52 -2.58 -8.00
C CYS A 100 1.60 -1.19 -7.36
N GLU A 101 2.57 -0.36 -7.75
CA GLU A 101 2.69 1.02 -7.27
C GLU A 101 1.46 1.87 -7.60
N LEU A 102 0.79 1.62 -8.71
CA LEU A 102 -0.37 2.41 -9.12
C LEU A 102 -1.60 2.15 -8.25
N ILE A 103 -1.80 0.92 -7.80
CA ILE A 103 -2.96 0.54 -6.99
C ILE A 103 -2.64 0.46 -5.50
N ARG A 104 -1.38 0.68 -5.10
CA ARG A 104 -0.99 0.67 -3.70
C ARG A 104 -1.76 1.75 -2.95
N ASP A 105 -2.40 1.35 -1.86
CA ASP A 105 -3.07 2.28 -0.98
C ASP A 105 -2.04 3.25 -0.36
N ARG A 106 -2.23 4.54 -0.62
CA ARG A 106 -1.42 5.64 -0.08
C ARG A 106 -2.19 6.46 0.96
N SER A 107 -3.39 6.03 1.35
CA SER A 107 -4.20 6.71 2.36
C SER A 107 -3.51 6.76 3.72
N HIS A 108 -2.69 5.75 4.03
CA HIS A 108 -1.93 5.68 5.28
C HIS A 108 -0.45 5.93 5.02
N HIS A 109 0.13 6.86 5.78
CA HIS A 109 1.57 7.13 5.72
C HIS A 109 2.35 5.88 6.21
N PRO A 110 3.43 5.43 5.55
CA PRO A 110 4.18 4.23 5.96
C PRO A 110 4.69 4.27 7.41
N GLN A 111 4.92 5.48 7.94
CA GLN A 111 5.39 5.71 9.31
C GLN A 111 4.25 5.98 10.30
N ALA A 112 2.98 5.89 9.90
CA ALA A 112 1.84 6.18 10.77
C ALA A 112 1.84 5.32 12.04
N LYS A 113 2.24 4.03 11.93
CA LYS A 113 2.40 3.12 13.07
C LYS A 113 3.42 3.59 14.13
N PHE A 114 4.28 4.55 13.79
CA PHE A 114 5.28 5.11 14.68
C PHE A 114 4.90 6.49 15.23
N ILE A 115 3.71 7.03 14.93
CA ILE A 115 3.27 8.32 15.48
C ILE A 115 3.29 8.27 17.01
N TYR A 116 2.65 7.26 17.60
CA TYR A 116 2.68 7.03 19.04
C TYR A 116 2.74 5.54 19.41
N PRO A 117 3.94 4.94 19.48
CA PRO A 117 4.11 3.56 19.94
C PRO A 117 3.99 3.50 21.47
N GLN A 118 2.77 3.40 22.02
CA GLN A 118 2.52 3.45 23.47
C GLN A 118 3.31 2.43 24.30
N TYR A 119 3.57 1.24 23.74
CA TYR A 119 4.34 0.18 24.41
C TYR A 119 5.78 0.61 24.79
N GLU A 120 6.29 1.66 24.15
CA GLU A 120 7.63 2.18 24.36
C GLU A 120 7.78 3.08 25.59
N ASP A 121 6.67 3.61 26.12
CA ASP A 121 6.72 4.53 27.26
C ASP A 121 7.27 3.87 28.53
N GLY A 122 7.11 2.55 28.66
CA GLY A 122 7.73 1.78 29.73
C GLY A 122 9.26 1.88 29.71
N THR A 123 9.87 1.79 28.53
CA THR A 123 11.31 1.95 28.35
C THR A 123 11.75 3.39 28.59
N LYS A 124 10.99 4.38 28.08
CA LYS A 124 11.29 5.81 28.30
C LYS A 124 11.27 6.17 29.78
N LYS A 125 10.31 5.64 30.54
CA LYS A 125 10.14 5.93 31.97
C LYS A 125 11.30 5.42 32.82
N ARG A 126 11.87 4.25 32.49
CA ARG A 126 12.99 3.64 33.24
C ARG A 126 14.27 4.48 33.20
N LEU A 127 14.48 5.24 32.13
CA LEU A 127 15.71 6.02 31.89
C LEU A 127 15.46 7.52 31.82
N LEU A 128 14.32 7.98 32.36
CA LEU A 128 13.85 9.36 32.26
C LEU A 128 14.92 10.35 32.73
N GLY A 129 15.20 11.36 31.90
CA GLY A 129 16.14 12.43 32.22
C GLY A 129 17.64 12.05 32.23
N THR A 130 17.98 10.77 32.14
CA THR A 130 19.38 10.32 32.12
C THR A 130 20.04 10.57 30.77
N THR A 131 21.37 10.73 30.75
CA THR A 131 22.14 10.84 29.51
C THR A 131 22.05 9.56 28.66
N LEU A 132 22.07 8.39 29.31
CA LEU A 132 21.90 7.11 28.62
C LEU A 132 20.51 7.00 27.98
N GLY A 133 19.46 7.40 28.70
CA GLY A 133 18.09 7.45 28.18
C GLY A 133 17.96 8.32 26.93
N TYR A 134 18.64 9.46 26.88
CA TYR A 134 18.68 10.31 25.69
C TYR A 134 19.29 9.60 24.46
N TYR A 135 20.38 8.85 24.64
CA TYR A 135 21.00 8.09 23.55
C TYR A 135 20.13 6.91 23.12
N ILE A 136 19.61 6.12 24.06
CA ILE A 136 18.73 4.99 23.76
C ILE A 136 17.46 5.46 23.06
N CYS A 137 16.83 6.54 23.52
CA CYS A 137 15.67 7.11 22.85
C CYS A 137 15.96 7.61 21.44
N GLY A 138 17.18 8.15 21.21
CA GLY A 138 17.59 8.66 19.91
C GLY A 138 18.02 7.59 18.89
N ALA A 139 18.47 6.43 19.37
CA ALA A 139 18.94 5.32 18.53
C ALA A 139 17.86 4.27 18.23
N SER A 140 16.70 4.35 18.89
CA SER A 140 15.59 3.41 18.75
C SER A 140 14.37 4.06 18.09
N THR A 141 13.29 3.30 17.93
CA THR A 141 11.97 3.78 17.49
C THR A 141 11.27 4.68 18.51
N LEU A 142 11.81 4.78 19.74
CA LEU A 142 11.30 5.58 20.86
C LEU A 142 11.10 7.03 20.44
N LEU A 143 12.19 7.69 20.01
CA LEU A 143 12.30 9.08 19.57
C LEU A 143 11.47 10.08 20.41
N TRP A 144 11.45 11.34 20.00
CA TRP A 144 10.52 12.30 20.60
C TRP A 144 9.14 12.18 19.93
N THR A 145 8.09 12.12 20.74
CA THR A 145 6.71 12.22 20.28
C THR A 145 5.91 13.10 21.23
N PRO A 146 5.11 14.06 20.73
CA PRO A 146 4.31 14.95 21.57
C PRO A 146 3.18 14.20 22.31
N PHE A 147 2.77 13.04 21.81
CA PHE A 147 1.73 12.20 22.42
C PHE A 147 2.17 11.47 23.69
N SER A 148 3.47 11.36 23.96
CA SER A 148 3.98 10.59 25.10
C SER A 148 4.03 11.47 26.36
N PRO A 149 3.31 11.12 27.44
CA PRO A 149 3.39 11.84 28.70
C PRO A 149 4.79 11.77 29.33
N VAL A 150 5.56 10.72 28.99
CA VAL A 150 6.96 10.58 29.42
C VAL A 150 7.83 11.61 28.71
N CYS A 151 7.59 11.86 27.41
CA CYS A 151 8.28 12.93 26.70
C CYS A 151 7.89 14.31 27.25
N ALA A 152 6.62 14.54 27.57
CA ALA A 152 6.16 15.82 28.14
C ALA A 152 6.83 16.16 29.48
N SER A 153 7.13 15.14 30.31
CA SER A 153 7.79 15.32 31.62
C SER A 153 9.31 15.16 31.58
N CYS A 154 9.91 14.89 30.41
CA CYS A 154 11.34 14.64 30.31
C CYS A 154 12.15 15.94 30.22
N PRO A 155 13.19 16.13 31.06
CA PRO A 155 14.02 17.35 31.01
C PRO A 155 14.85 17.46 29.72
N LYS A 156 15.01 16.36 28.97
CA LYS A 156 15.72 16.32 27.69
C LYS A 156 14.78 16.37 26.47
N ALA A 157 13.48 16.62 26.68
CA ALA A 157 12.47 16.58 25.61
C ALA A 157 12.82 17.47 24.42
N ALA A 158 13.21 18.72 24.65
CA ALA A 158 13.59 19.66 23.58
C ALA A 158 14.79 19.15 22.74
N ALA A 159 15.79 18.55 23.40
CA ALA A 159 16.93 17.96 22.70
C ALA A 159 16.52 16.70 21.91
N CYS A 160 15.61 15.88 22.45
CA CYS A 160 15.06 14.73 21.74
C CYS A 160 14.21 15.17 20.53
N GLU A 161 13.42 16.23 20.67
CA GLU A 161 12.61 16.82 19.60
C GLU A 161 13.50 17.28 18.45
N HIS A 162 14.49 18.11 18.78
CA HIS A 162 15.45 18.62 17.80
C HIS A 162 16.16 17.48 17.05
N ARG A 163 16.64 16.46 17.77
CA ARG A 163 17.24 15.27 17.16
C ARG A 163 16.25 14.54 16.23
N THR A 164 15.01 14.34 16.67
CA THR A 164 13.99 13.65 15.86
C THR A 164 13.70 14.40 14.58
N ARG A 165 13.60 15.73 14.64
CA ARG A 165 13.41 16.60 13.47
C ARG A 165 14.56 16.48 12.46
N LEU A 166 15.81 16.33 12.93
CA LEU A 166 16.97 16.22 12.05
C LEU A 166 17.11 14.82 11.42
N ILE A 167 16.96 13.76 12.21
CA ILE A 167 17.22 12.38 11.75
C ILE A 167 16.00 11.79 11.03
N TYR A 168 14.79 12.15 11.46
CA TYR A 168 13.52 11.62 10.94
C TYR A 168 12.51 12.74 10.65
N PRO A 169 12.77 13.62 9.67
CA PRO A 169 11.96 14.81 9.41
C PRO A 169 10.50 14.50 9.05
N GLU A 170 10.24 13.45 8.26
CA GLU A 170 8.86 13.06 7.93
C GLU A 170 8.09 12.53 9.14
N LEU A 171 8.73 11.71 9.99
CA LEU A 171 8.10 11.22 11.21
C LEU A 171 7.79 12.38 12.17
N TYR A 172 8.70 13.34 12.27
CA TYR A 172 8.47 14.56 13.05
C TYR A 172 7.26 15.34 12.50
N ARG A 173 7.22 15.58 11.17
CA ARG A 173 6.14 16.32 10.51
C ARG A 173 4.77 15.67 10.80
N ILE A 174 4.63 14.37 10.55
CA ILE A 174 3.35 13.68 10.76
C ILE A 174 2.96 13.66 12.25
N ARG A 175 3.91 13.48 13.18
CA ARG A 175 3.62 13.51 14.63
C ARG A 175 3.07 14.88 15.06
N VAL A 176 3.63 15.97 14.56
CA VAL A 176 3.19 17.32 14.89
C VAL A 176 1.84 17.64 14.25
N GLU A 177 1.63 17.25 12.99
CA GLU A 177 0.34 17.45 12.29
C GLU A 177 -0.79 16.70 13.00
N GLU A 178 -0.58 15.43 13.32
CA GLU A 178 -1.56 14.58 14.00
C GLU A 178 -1.85 15.08 15.43
N PHE A 179 -0.81 15.55 16.14
CA PHE A 179 -0.98 16.09 17.49
C PHE A 179 -1.83 17.36 17.48
N LYS A 180 -1.55 18.28 16.56
CA LYS A 180 -2.35 19.50 16.34
C LYS A 180 -3.79 19.16 15.95
N ALA A 181 -4.00 18.16 15.10
CA ALA A 181 -5.34 17.71 14.71
C ALA A 181 -6.11 17.06 15.88
N SER A 182 -5.40 16.42 16.80
CA SER A 182 -5.99 15.74 17.97
C SER A 182 -6.44 16.69 19.08
N GLY A 183 -6.07 17.99 19.02
CA GLY A 183 -6.45 18.99 20.02
C GLY A 183 -5.85 18.77 21.41
N GLN A 184 -4.73 18.02 21.50
CA GLN A 184 -3.94 17.82 22.72
C GLN A 184 -2.79 18.82 22.83
#